data_AF-A0A381QZZ9-F1
#
_entry.id   AF-A0A381QZZ9-F1
#
_cell.length_a   1.000
_cell.length_b   1.000
_cell.length_c   1.000
_cell.angle_alpha   90.00
_cell.angle_beta   90.00
_cell.angle_gamma   90.00
#
_symmetry.space_group_name_H-M   'P 1'
#
loop_
_entity.id
_entity.type
_entity.pdbx_description
1 polymer ?
#
loop_
_entity_poly.entity_id
_entity_poly.type
_entity_poly.pdbx_seq_one_letter_code
_entity_poly.pdbx_strand_id
1 'polypeptide(L)'
;MSPRLVLRGARHPGDVAVADGRIVAVGTVPAEPGDEVVRCEGDVVTAGLVNTHHHLYQWMTRGRAVGCNLFDWLVELYPVWGRLSVEDVRAAALVGLGELAVTGCTTASDHHYLVPRGDDAVFDAIVDAAGEVGLRLHLSRGSMDLGESLGGLPPDHVVEDRDAILASTESVIARHHDGEMVHVTVAPCSPFSVTPGLMVESAELARRHGLRLHTHLCETVEEQEHCLERFGRRPVEMLDEWGWVGDDVWLAHGIHIDDGEMARLGTAGTGVAHCPSSNARVAAGM
;
A
#
# COMPACT_ATOMS: atom_id res chain seq x y z
N MET A 1 -16.14 -19.70 25.14
CA MET A 1 -15.38 -19.96 23.90
C MET A 1 -16.31 -19.65 22.75
N SER A 2 -15.85 -18.87 21.78
CA SER A 2 -16.61 -18.62 20.56
C SER A 2 -16.80 -19.95 19.81
N PRO A 3 -17.95 -20.17 19.15
CA PRO A 3 -18.14 -21.36 18.34
C PRO A 3 -17.07 -21.44 17.26
N ARG A 4 -16.58 -22.65 17.00
CA ARG A 4 -15.63 -22.91 15.91
C ARG A 4 -16.40 -22.89 14.59
N LEU A 5 -15.87 -22.18 13.60
CA LEU A 5 -16.39 -22.19 12.22
C LEU A 5 -15.78 -23.36 11.46
N VAL A 6 -16.58 -24.20 10.82
CA VAL A 6 -16.11 -25.30 9.99
C VAL A 6 -16.69 -25.18 8.58
N LEU A 7 -15.82 -24.86 7.62
CA LEU A 7 -16.11 -24.94 6.19
C LEU A 7 -16.01 -26.42 5.79
N ARG A 8 -17.04 -26.99 5.16
CA ARG A 8 -17.06 -28.40 4.78
C ARG A 8 -17.45 -28.66 3.34
N GLY A 9 -16.79 -29.62 2.71
CA GLY A 9 -17.15 -30.16 1.39
C GLY A 9 -16.43 -29.54 0.20
N ALA A 10 -15.40 -28.72 0.41
CA ALA A 10 -14.62 -28.14 -0.69
C ALA A 10 -13.77 -29.21 -1.40
N ARG A 11 -13.36 -28.92 -2.65
CA ARG A 11 -12.58 -29.86 -3.47
C ARG A 11 -11.16 -30.09 -2.91
N HIS A 12 -10.94 -31.28 -2.33
CA HIS A 12 -9.68 -32.00 -1.97
C HIS A 12 -8.52 -31.28 -1.23
N PRO A 13 -8.15 -31.73 -0.01
CA PRO A 13 -9.01 -32.18 1.09
C PRO A 13 -9.57 -30.93 1.79
N GLY A 14 -10.85 -30.68 1.56
CA GLY A 14 -11.47 -29.36 1.59
C GLY A 14 -12.46 -29.09 2.72
N ASP A 15 -12.12 -29.50 3.94
CA ASP A 15 -12.71 -28.90 5.13
C ASP A 15 -11.66 -28.00 5.81
N VAL A 16 -12.10 -26.88 6.39
CA VAL A 16 -11.27 -25.94 7.15
C VAL A 16 -12.00 -25.61 8.45
N ALA A 17 -11.34 -25.82 9.59
CA ALA A 17 -11.83 -25.33 10.87
C ALA A 17 -11.08 -24.09 11.33
N VAL A 18 -11.82 -23.10 11.81
CA VAL A 18 -11.34 -21.82 12.33
C VAL A 18 -11.87 -21.62 13.74
N ALA A 19 -10.98 -21.31 14.68
CA ALA A 19 -11.33 -20.91 16.04
C ALA A 19 -10.54 -19.65 16.40
N ASP A 20 -11.21 -18.67 16.99
CA ASP A 20 -10.62 -17.40 17.43
C ASP A 20 -9.76 -16.73 16.33
N GLY A 21 -10.29 -16.71 15.09
CA GLY A 21 -9.63 -16.11 13.93
C GLY A 21 -8.44 -16.89 13.35
N ARG A 22 -8.16 -18.10 13.85
CA ARG A 22 -7.03 -18.94 13.41
C ARG A 22 -7.50 -20.26 12.82
N ILE A 23 -6.82 -20.70 11.76
CA ILE A 23 -7.03 -22.03 11.18
C ILE A 23 -6.47 -23.07 12.17
N VAL A 24 -7.32 -23.99 12.63
CA VAL A 24 -6.95 -25.05 13.60
C VAL A 24 -6.90 -26.45 12.98
N ALA A 25 -7.56 -26.66 11.84
CA ALA A 25 -7.44 -27.90 11.07
C ALA A 25 -7.77 -27.66 9.60
N VAL A 26 -7.13 -28.43 8.72
CA VAL A 26 -7.40 -28.50 7.27
C VAL A 26 -7.43 -29.97 6.87
N GLY A 27 -8.33 -30.35 5.97
CA GLY A 27 -8.39 -31.68 5.40
C GLY A 27 -9.78 -32.28 5.50
N THR A 28 -9.94 -33.37 6.25
CA THR A 28 -11.25 -33.91 6.62
C THR A 28 -11.51 -33.55 8.07
N VAL A 29 -12.41 -32.59 8.30
CA VAL A 29 -12.67 -32.06 9.64
C VAL A 29 -14.07 -32.50 10.09
N PRO A 30 -14.18 -33.33 11.14
CA PRO A 30 -15.50 -33.68 11.68
C PRO A 30 -16.12 -32.46 12.39
N ALA A 31 -17.40 -32.23 12.15
CA ALA A 31 -18.15 -31.23 12.92
C ALA A 31 -18.38 -31.72 14.35
N GLU A 32 -18.19 -30.83 15.31
CA GLU A 32 -18.39 -31.04 16.75
C GLU A 32 -19.67 -30.32 17.22
N PRO A 33 -20.30 -30.77 18.33
CA PRO A 33 -21.43 -30.06 18.91
C PRO A 33 -21.06 -28.61 19.28
N GLY A 34 -21.77 -27.64 18.70
CA GLY A 34 -21.53 -26.21 18.92
C GLY A 34 -20.73 -25.52 17.82
N ASP A 35 -20.26 -26.26 16.81
CA ASP A 35 -19.68 -25.65 15.60
C ASP A 35 -20.73 -24.88 14.80
N GLU A 36 -20.29 -23.76 14.21
CA GLU A 36 -20.96 -23.14 13.08
C GLU A 36 -20.45 -23.83 11.80
N VAL A 37 -21.33 -24.54 11.09
CA VAL A 37 -20.93 -25.30 9.90
C VAL A 37 -21.42 -24.61 8.64
N VAL A 38 -20.50 -24.24 7.76
CA VAL A 38 -20.78 -23.73 6.42
C VAL A 38 -20.49 -24.83 5.41
N ARG A 39 -21.48 -25.13 4.58
CA ARG A 39 -21.44 -26.17 3.56
C ARG A 39 -21.08 -25.55 2.21
N CYS A 40 -19.95 -25.97 1.65
CA CYS A 40 -19.34 -25.43 0.43
C CYS A 40 -19.17 -26.54 -0.63
N GLU A 41 -20.09 -27.52 -0.68
CA GLU A 41 -19.99 -28.63 -1.63
C GLU A 41 -19.99 -28.13 -3.08
N GLY A 42 -18.93 -28.45 -3.82
CA GLY A 42 -18.77 -28.04 -5.21
C GLY A 42 -17.94 -26.77 -5.40
N ASP A 43 -17.70 -26.01 -4.33
CA ASP A 43 -16.89 -24.80 -4.33
C ASP A 43 -15.39 -25.10 -4.09
N VAL A 44 -14.58 -24.07 -4.29
CA VAL A 44 -13.15 -24.05 -3.93
C VAL A 44 -12.96 -22.99 -2.85
N VAL A 45 -12.40 -23.41 -1.72
CA VAL A 45 -11.97 -22.49 -0.65
C VAL A 45 -10.51 -22.15 -0.90
N THR A 46 -10.20 -20.87 -1.04
CA THR A 46 -8.83 -20.36 -1.19
C THR A 46 -8.48 -19.47 0.00
N ALA A 47 -7.19 -19.16 0.16
CA ALA A 47 -6.82 -17.98 0.92
C ALA A 47 -7.46 -16.74 0.29
N GLY A 48 -7.80 -15.75 1.12
CA GLY A 48 -8.24 -14.46 0.62
C GLY A 48 -7.13 -13.77 -0.17
N LEU A 49 -7.53 -12.98 -1.17
CA LEU A 49 -6.58 -12.25 -2.01
C LEU A 49 -5.91 -11.14 -1.20
N VAL A 50 -4.66 -10.84 -1.55
CA VAL A 50 -3.87 -9.75 -0.97
C VAL A 50 -3.65 -8.69 -2.03
N ASN A 51 -4.21 -7.51 -1.82
CA ASN A 51 -3.91 -6.33 -2.62
C ASN A 51 -2.69 -5.61 -2.01
N THR A 52 -1.55 -5.70 -2.68
CA THR A 52 -0.26 -5.19 -2.16
C THR A 52 -0.03 -3.71 -2.40
N HIS A 53 -0.89 -3.02 -3.17
CA HIS A 53 -0.74 -1.60 -3.47
C HIS A 53 -2.06 -0.97 -3.94
N HIS A 54 -2.52 0.05 -3.23
CA HIS A 54 -3.74 0.80 -3.53
C HIS A 54 -3.58 2.26 -3.06
N HIS A 55 -4.37 3.17 -3.64
CA HIS A 55 -4.59 4.53 -3.12
C HIS A 55 -6.09 4.76 -2.94
N LEU A 56 -6.61 4.52 -1.74
CA LEU A 56 -8.05 4.52 -1.47
C LEU A 56 -8.69 5.88 -1.75
N TYR A 57 -8.02 6.99 -1.41
CA TYR A 57 -8.56 8.33 -1.66
C TYR A 57 -8.74 8.65 -3.16
N GLN A 58 -7.96 8.02 -4.04
CA GLN A 58 -8.06 8.24 -5.49
C GLN A 58 -9.35 7.69 -6.10
N TRP A 59 -10.07 6.86 -5.35
CA TRP A 59 -11.39 6.37 -5.74
C TRP A 59 -12.32 7.56 -6.06
N MET A 60 -12.26 8.66 -5.31
CA MET A 60 -13.04 9.89 -5.54
C MET A 60 -12.86 10.52 -6.92
N THR A 61 -11.78 10.19 -7.62
CA THR A 61 -11.41 10.77 -8.92
C THR A 61 -11.45 9.77 -10.06
N ARG A 62 -12.09 8.59 -9.86
CA ARG A 62 -12.26 7.60 -10.92
C ARG A 62 -12.84 8.20 -12.21
N GLY A 63 -12.15 7.98 -13.33
CA GLY A 63 -12.57 8.46 -14.64
C GLY A 63 -12.22 9.93 -14.94
N ARG A 64 -11.44 10.60 -14.08
CA ARG A 64 -10.84 11.91 -14.37
C ARG A 64 -9.42 11.74 -14.91
N ALA A 65 -8.92 12.77 -15.61
CA ALA A 65 -7.57 12.80 -16.19
C ALA A 65 -7.27 11.51 -16.98
N VAL A 66 -8.14 11.21 -17.96
CA VAL A 66 -8.03 10.02 -18.83
C VAL A 66 -7.28 10.34 -20.11
N GLY A 67 -6.55 9.36 -20.64
CA GLY A 67 -5.81 9.52 -21.90
C GLY A 67 -4.53 10.36 -21.78
N CYS A 68 -3.98 10.49 -20.59
CA CYS A 68 -2.70 11.15 -20.32
C CYS A 68 -1.72 10.20 -19.60
N ASN A 69 -0.44 10.58 -19.56
CA ASN A 69 0.61 9.83 -18.86
C ASN A 69 0.53 10.06 -17.33
N LEU A 70 1.42 9.40 -16.57
CA LEU A 70 1.50 9.51 -15.11
C LEU A 70 1.65 10.96 -14.63
N PHE A 71 2.59 11.71 -15.20
CA PHE A 71 2.93 13.07 -14.75
C PHE A 71 1.78 14.05 -14.99
N ASP A 72 1.19 14.03 -16.18
CA ASP A 72 0.02 14.85 -16.51
C ASP A 72 -1.18 14.52 -15.62
N TRP A 73 -1.40 13.23 -15.34
CA TRP A 73 -2.45 12.77 -14.44
C TRP A 73 -2.24 13.26 -13.00
N LEU A 74 -1.01 13.20 -12.49
CA LEU A 74 -0.65 13.70 -11.16
C LEU A 74 -0.84 15.22 -11.05
N VAL A 75 -0.30 15.98 -11.98
CA VAL A 75 -0.40 17.46 -12.01
C VAL A 75 -1.86 17.92 -12.05
N GLU A 76 -2.71 17.25 -12.83
CA GLU A 76 -4.14 17.56 -12.91
C GLU A 76 -4.89 17.27 -11.60
N LEU A 77 -4.51 16.21 -10.87
CA LEU A 77 -5.27 15.73 -9.72
C LEU A 77 -4.75 16.18 -8.36
N TYR A 78 -3.49 16.56 -8.20
CA TYR A 78 -2.99 17.12 -6.93
C TYR A 78 -3.85 18.28 -6.40
N PRO A 79 -4.27 19.28 -7.21
CA PRO A 79 -5.12 20.37 -6.72
C PRO A 79 -6.51 19.92 -6.28
N VAL A 80 -6.98 18.76 -6.76
CA VAL A 80 -8.25 18.15 -6.35
C VAL A 80 -8.05 17.40 -5.04
N TRP A 81 -7.05 16.51 -4.98
CA TRP A 81 -6.76 15.69 -3.80
C TRP A 81 -6.33 16.51 -2.59
N GLY A 82 -5.59 17.61 -2.80
CA GLY A 82 -5.20 18.55 -1.75
C GLY A 82 -6.36 19.26 -1.05
N ARG A 83 -7.61 19.08 -1.52
CA ARG A 83 -8.82 19.66 -0.92
C ARG A 83 -9.69 18.65 -0.19
N LEU A 84 -9.38 17.36 -0.30
CA LEU A 84 -10.19 16.31 0.33
C LEU A 84 -10.30 16.56 1.84
N SER A 85 -11.49 16.32 2.36
CA SER A 85 -11.75 16.28 3.80
C SER A 85 -11.48 14.88 4.35
N VAL A 86 -11.39 14.78 5.68
CA VAL A 86 -11.32 13.48 6.37
C VAL A 86 -12.57 12.63 6.05
N GLU A 87 -13.73 13.27 5.90
CA GLU A 87 -14.97 12.60 5.48
C GLU A 87 -14.85 12.03 4.05
N ASP A 88 -14.26 12.79 3.11
CA ASP A 88 -14.02 12.31 1.75
C ASP A 88 -13.06 11.10 1.75
N VAL A 89 -11.98 11.17 2.53
CA VAL A 89 -11.02 10.06 2.66
C VAL A 89 -11.71 8.83 3.24
N ARG A 90 -12.52 8.98 4.29
CA ARG A 90 -13.29 7.88 4.88
C ARG A 90 -14.26 7.25 3.88
N ALA A 91 -15.01 8.07 3.15
CA ALA A 91 -15.97 7.60 2.17
C ALA A 91 -15.26 6.84 1.02
N ALA A 92 -14.10 7.35 0.57
CA ALA A 92 -13.30 6.70 -0.46
C ALA A 92 -12.75 5.35 0.03
N ALA A 93 -12.27 5.31 1.29
CA ALA A 93 -11.78 4.09 1.92
C ALA A 93 -12.87 3.03 2.06
N LEU A 94 -14.08 3.39 2.52
CA LEU A 94 -15.21 2.46 2.58
C LEU A 94 -15.56 1.87 1.21
N VAL A 95 -15.62 2.70 0.17
CA VAL A 95 -15.95 2.24 -1.19
C VAL A 95 -14.84 1.32 -1.72
N GLY A 96 -13.58 1.76 -1.65
CA GLY A 96 -12.44 0.99 -2.16
C GLY A 96 -12.27 -0.35 -1.44
N LEU A 97 -12.31 -0.35 -0.11
CA LEU A 97 -12.19 -1.57 0.69
C LEU A 97 -13.41 -2.48 0.51
N GLY A 98 -14.61 -1.91 0.38
CA GLY A 98 -15.82 -2.67 0.09
C GLY A 98 -15.75 -3.40 -1.26
N GLU A 99 -15.27 -2.72 -2.32
CA GLU A 99 -15.06 -3.35 -3.63
C GLU A 99 -14.02 -4.48 -3.58
N LEU A 100 -12.94 -4.29 -2.81
CA LEU A 100 -11.95 -5.33 -2.57
C LEU A 100 -12.58 -6.53 -1.83
N ALA A 101 -13.36 -6.29 -0.78
CA ALA A 101 -14.02 -7.34 -0.01
C ALA A 101 -14.92 -8.23 -0.89
N VAL A 102 -15.78 -7.62 -1.71
CA VAL A 102 -16.72 -8.38 -2.57
C VAL A 102 -16.04 -9.12 -3.72
N THR A 103 -14.77 -8.83 -3.99
CA THR A 103 -13.94 -9.53 -4.99
C THR A 103 -13.00 -10.56 -4.35
N GLY A 104 -13.14 -10.84 -3.06
CA GLY A 104 -12.40 -11.87 -2.34
C GLY A 104 -11.07 -11.40 -1.76
N CYS A 105 -10.78 -10.10 -1.77
CA CYS A 105 -9.62 -9.53 -1.10
C CYS A 105 -9.88 -9.40 0.41
N THR A 106 -8.95 -9.91 1.21
CA THR A 106 -9.02 -9.88 2.68
C THR A 106 -7.91 -9.05 3.32
N THR A 107 -6.91 -8.63 2.53
CA THR A 107 -5.80 -7.79 3.00
C THR A 107 -5.44 -6.77 1.94
N ALA A 108 -5.40 -5.49 2.31
CA ALA A 108 -5.09 -4.41 1.39
C ALA A 108 -3.99 -3.49 1.96
N SER A 109 -3.09 -3.02 1.11
CA SER A 109 -2.20 -1.92 1.41
C SER A 109 -2.75 -0.62 0.85
N ASP A 110 -2.91 0.40 1.69
CA ASP A 110 -3.25 1.76 1.27
C ASP A 110 -2.03 2.67 1.39
N HIS A 111 -1.54 3.17 0.25
CA HIS A 111 -0.43 4.11 0.14
C HIS A 111 -0.95 5.54 0.15
N HIS A 112 -1.19 6.06 1.37
CA HIS A 112 -1.81 7.36 1.58
C HIS A 112 -0.76 8.45 1.79
N TYR A 113 -0.40 9.18 0.73
CA TYR A 113 0.64 10.21 0.76
C TYR A 113 0.15 11.66 0.67
N LEU A 114 -1.18 11.86 0.63
CA LEU A 114 -1.79 13.18 0.70
C LEU A 114 -2.34 13.39 2.11
N VAL A 115 -1.81 14.38 2.84
CA VAL A 115 -2.32 14.76 4.18
C VAL A 115 -2.83 16.20 4.12
N PRO A 116 -4.02 16.46 3.51
CA PRO A 116 -4.53 17.81 3.34
C PRO A 116 -4.60 18.56 4.67
N ARG A 117 -4.04 19.78 4.70
CA ARG A 117 -3.98 20.64 5.90
C ARG A 117 -3.17 20.05 7.06
N GLY A 118 -2.35 19.01 6.83
CA GLY A 118 -1.59 18.33 7.88
C GLY A 118 -2.50 17.61 8.90
N ASP A 119 -3.69 17.20 8.47
CA ASP A 119 -4.68 16.56 9.35
C ASP A 119 -4.51 15.03 9.35
N ASP A 120 -3.77 14.52 10.32
CA ASP A 120 -3.52 13.08 10.51
C ASP A 120 -4.81 12.26 10.76
N ALA A 121 -5.97 12.89 10.99
CA ALA A 121 -7.24 12.19 11.10
C ALA A 121 -7.64 11.46 9.80
N VAL A 122 -7.02 11.78 8.67
CA VAL A 122 -7.18 10.98 7.42
C VAL A 122 -6.74 9.53 7.62
N PHE A 123 -5.71 9.27 8.43
CA PHE A 123 -5.25 7.91 8.74
C PHE A 123 -6.25 7.17 9.63
N ASP A 124 -6.87 7.87 10.58
CA ASP A 124 -7.91 7.33 11.47
C ASP A 124 -9.12 6.91 10.64
N ALA A 125 -9.54 7.77 9.70
CA ALA A 125 -10.63 7.48 8.79
C ALA A 125 -10.41 6.20 7.97
N ILE A 126 -9.18 5.93 7.53
CA ILE A 126 -8.83 4.72 6.77
C ILE A 126 -8.88 3.48 7.66
N VAL A 127 -8.32 3.57 8.87
CA VAL A 127 -8.35 2.48 9.87
C VAL A 127 -9.78 2.15 10.28
N ASP A 128 -10.59 3.17 10.56
CA ASP A 128 -12.01 3.02 10.89
C ASP A 128 -12.78 2.35 9.75
N ALA A 129 -12.55 2.77 8.50
CA ALA A 129 -13.17 2.17 7.34
C ALA A 129 -12.75 0.70 7.15
N ALA A 130 -11.47 0.37 7.35
CA ALA A 130 -11.00 -1.01 7.29
C ALA A 130 -11.59 -1.89 8.40
N GLY A 131 -11.71 -1.36 9.62
CA GLY A 131 -12.39 -2.03 10.72
C GLY A 131 -13.88 -2.26 10.46
N GLU A 132 -14.57 -1.29 9.83
CA GLU A 132 -15.98 -1.42 9.47
C GLU A 132 -16.22 -2.46 8.38
N VAL A 133 -15.38 -2.49 7.34
CA VAL A 133 -15.49 -3.49 6.26
C VAL A 133 -14.98 -4.87 6.72
N GLY A 134 -14.03 -4.90 7.66
CA GLY A 134 -13.44 -6.13 8.21
C GLY A 134 -12.23 -6.64 7.43
N LEU A 135 -11.46 -5.77 6.77
CA LEU A 135 -10.23 -6.13 6.05
C LEU A 135 -9.00 -5.91 6.92
N ARG A 136 -7.97 -6.76 6.75
CA ARG A 136 -6.63 -6.46 7.26
C ARG A 136 -6.01 -5.34 6.43
N LEU A 137 -5.41 -4.36 7.10
CA LEU A 137 -4.89 -3.16 6.48
C LEU A 137 -3.39 -3.02 6.69
N HIS A 138 -2.64 -2.85 5.60
CA HIS A 138 -1.33 -2.22 5.63
C HIS A 138 -1.51 -0.71 5.41
N LEU A 139 -1.53 0.04 6.50
CA LEU A 139 -1.68 1.49 6.47
C LEU A 139 -0.33 2.12 6.20
N SER A 140 -0.07 2.48 4.94
CA SER A 140 1.18 3.12 4.59
C SER A 140 1.06 4.63 4.80
N ARG A 141 1.71 5.13 5.87
CA ARG A 141 1.86 6.58 6.10
C ARG A 141 2.79 7.10 5.01
N GLY A 142 2.19 7.56 3.93
CA GLY A 142 2.91 8.11 2.80
C GLY A 142 3.28 9.57 3.03
N SER A 143 4.25 10.06 2.26
CA SER A 143 4.75 11.42 2.42
C SER A 143 5.36 11.96 1.14
N MET A 144 5.39 13.29 1.04
CA MET A 144 6.08 14.07 0.02
C MET A 144 6.63 15.33 0.70
N ASP A 145 7.92 15.63 0.52
CA ASP A 145 8.58 16.82 1.09
C ASP A 145 9.26 17.70 0.04
N LEU A 146 9.10 17.37 -1.24
CA LEU A 146 9.70 18.10 -2.35
C LEU A 146 8.61 18.70 -3.25
N GLY A 147 8.29 19.98 -3.01
CA GLY A 147 7.33 20.74 -3.80
C GLY A 147 7.94 21.40 -5.04
N GLU A 148 7.07 21.95 -5.90
CA GLU A 148 7.43 22.67 -7.13
C GLU A 148 8.45 23.79 -6.92
N SER A 149 8.38 24.51 -5.79
CA SER A 149 9.34 25.59 -5.47
C SER A 149 10.77 25.11 -5.27
N LEU A 150 10.94 23.81 -5.01
CA LEU A 150 12.23 23.13 -4.80
C LEU A 150 12.56 22.12 -5.90
N GLY A 151 11.82 22.15 -7.02
CA GLY A 151 12.05 21.29 -8.18
C GLY A 151 11.41 19.91 -8.11
N GLY A 152 10.44 19.71 -7.22
CA GLY A 152 9.57 18.53 -7.22
C GLY A 152 8.38 18.66 -8.17
N LEU A 153 7.71 17.53 -8.42
CA LEU A 153 6.46 17.50 -9.17
C LEU A 153 5.24 18.05 -8.42
N PRO A 154 5.00 17.72 -7.13
CA PRO A 154 3.77 18.12 -6.46
C PRO A 154 3.73 19.63 -6.16
N PRO A 155 2.53 20.25 -6.15
CA PRO A 155 2.36 21.61 -5.66
C PRO A 155 2.83 21.78 -4.20
N ASP A 156 3.38 22.94 -3.84
CA ASP A 156 3.94 23.17 -2.49
C ASP A 156 2.93 22.96 -1.35
N HIS A 157 1.63 23.12 -1.62
CA HIS A 157 0.58 22.99 -0.61
C HIS A 157 0.17 21.54 -0.31
N VAL A 158 0.68 20.56 -1.06
CA VAL A 158 0.43 19.13 -0.83
C VAL A 158 1.66 18.37 -0.34
N VAL A 159 2.77 19.08 -0.10
CA VAL A 159 3.96 18.52 0.57
C VAL A 159 4.01 18.95 2.03
N GLU A 160 4.79 18.23 2.82
CA GLU A 160 4.94 18.44 4.25
C GLU A 160 6.41 18.69 4.60
N ASP A 161 6.66 19.33 5.74
CA ASP A 161 8.01 19.42 6.30
C ASP A 161 8.48 18.03 6.76
N ARG A 162 9.77 17.71 6.54
CA ARG A 162 10.33 16.40 6.88
C ARG A 162 10.19 16.06 8.36
N ASP A 163 10.47 17.00 9.27
CA ASP A 163 10.39 16.71 10.72
C ASP A 163 8.93 16.47 11.12
N ALA A 164 7.98 17.20 10.50
CA ALA A 164 6.55 16.96 10.68
C ALA A 164 6.12 15.59 10.14
N ILE A 165 6.62 15.14 8.99
CA ILE A 165 6.37 13.81 8.42
C ILE A 165 6.82 12.72 9.38
N LEU A 166 8.05 12.81 9.90
CA LEU A 166 8.59 11.80 10.80
C LEU A 166 7.81 11.74 12.11
N ALA A 167 7.46 12.90 12.69
CA ALA A 167 6.65 12.98 13.91
C ALA A 167 5.22 12.45 13.70
N SER A 168 4.58 12.79 12.58
CA SER A 168 3.28 12.24 12.18
C SER A 168 3.35 10.72 12.00
N THR A 169 4.41 10.22 11.37
CA THR A 169 4.63 8.77 11.19
C THR A 169 4.72 8.06 12.55
N GLU A 170 5.51 8.57 13.49
CA GLU A 170 5.57 8.01 14.85
C GLU A 170 4.22 8.05 15.57
N SER A 171 3.46 9.14 15.42
CA SER A 171 2.10 9.27 15.96
C SER A 171 1.13 8.23 15.38
N VAL A 172 1.15 8.03 14.06
CA VAL A 172 0.32 7.02 13.38
C VAL A 172 0.70 5.60 13.81
N ILE A 173 2.00 5.31 13.94
CA ILE A 173 2.49 4.02 14.46
C ILE A 173 1.93 3.78 15.87
N ALA A 174 2.09 4.75 16.78
CA ALA A 174 1.68 4.61 18.18
C ALA A 174 0.16 4.43 18.35
N ARG A 175 -0.65 4.99 17.45
CA ARG A 175 -2.12 4.94 17.54
C ARG A 175 -2.72 3.70 16.90
N HIS A 176 -2.12 3.22 15.80
CA HIS A 176 -2.79 2.27 14.91
C HIS A 176 -2.05 0.96 14.68
N HIS A 177 -0.74 0.87 14.90
CA HIS A 177 -0.02 -0.38 14.65
C HIS A 177 -0.34 -1.42 15.74
N ASP A 178 -1.07 -2.47 15.38
CA ASP A 178 -1.39 -3.59 16.29
C ASP A 178 -0.61 -4.87 15.95
N GLY A 179 0.02 -4.93 14.77
CA GLY A 179 0.75 -6.13 14.30
C GLY A 179 -0.16 -7.31 13.94
N GLU A 180 -1.47 -7.10 13.96
CA GLU A 180 -2.50 -8.05 13.59
C GLU A 180 -3.38 -7.46 12.48
N MET A 181 -4.47 -6.75 12.79
CA MET A 181 -5.40 -6.27 11.76
C MET A 181 -4.90 -5.01 11.05
N VAL A 182 -4.04 -4.22 11.71
CA VAL A 182 -3.49 -2.97 11.18
C VAL A 182 -1.97 -2.96 11.31
N HIS A 183 -1.32 -3.00 10.15
CA HIS A 183 0.13 -2.89 10.01
C HIS A 183 0.50 -1.52 9.44
N VAL A 184 0.98 -0.61 10.28
CA VAL A 184 1.56 0.64 9.78
C VAL A 184 2.84 0.36 9.00
N THR A 185 2.97 1.00 7.84
CA THR A 185 4.13 0.95 6.92
C THR A 185 4.64 2.37 6.69
N VAL A 186 5.96 2.56 6.64
CA VAL A 186 6.55 3.88 6.34
C VAL A 186 6.73 3.99 4.83
N ALA A 187 6.16 5.02 4.19
CA ALA A 187 6.03 5.00 2.73
C ALA A 187 6.13 6.33 1.98
N PRO A 188 7.24 7.09 2.06
CA PRO A 188 7.51 8.19 1.13
C PRO A 188 7.20 7.82 -0.35
N CYS A 189 6.55 8.74 -1.07
CA CYS A 189 5.79 8.41 -2.28
C CYS A 189 6.64 7.95 -3.47
N SER A 190 7.47 8.82 -4.04
CA SER A 190 8.21 8.54 -5.27
C SER A 190 9.45 9.45 -5.41
N PRO A 191 10.48 9.07 -6.19
CA PRO A 191 11.72 9.83 -6.34
C PRO A 191 11.57 11.30 -6.76
N PHE A 192 10.53 11.63 -7.53
CA PHE A 192 10.25 13.00 -8.01
C PHE A 192 9.42 13.85 -7.03
N SER A 193 8.99 13.29 -5.89
CA SER A 193 8.20 13.97 -4.87
C SER A 193 8.85 13.98 -3.48
N VAL A 194 10.06 13.42 -3.34
CA VAL A 194 10.75 13.27 -2.06
C VAL A 194 12.21 13.73 -2.14
N THR A 195 12.76 14.14 -1.00
CA THR A 195 14.18 14.39 -0.83
C THR A 195 14.92 13.11 -0.42
N PRO A 196 16.23 12.99 -0.74
CA PRO A 196 17.05 11.89 -0.23
C PRO A 196 17.08 11.81 1.29
N GLY A 197 17.04 12.97 1.97
CA GLY A 197 17.03 13.05 3.44
C GLY A 197 15.80 12.37 4.03
N LEU A 198 14.61 12.65 3.49
CA LEU A 198 13.38 11.98 3.91
C LEU A 198 13.45 10.46 3.68
N MET A 199 13.98 10.01 2.54
CA MET A 199 14.11 8.58 2.24
C MET A 199 15.00 7.86 3.27
N VAL A 200 16.19 8.39 3.54
CA VAL A 200 17.13 7.80 4.51
C VAL A 200 16.52 7.76 5.92
N GLU A 201 16.00 8.88 6.41
CA GLU A 201 15.45 8.96 7.77
C GLU A 201 14.16 8.13 7.93
N SER A 202 13.37 7.98 6.87
CA SER A 202 12.21 7.08 6.85
C SER A 202 12.61 5.62 6.96
N ALA A 203 13.66 5.20 6.25
CA ALA A 203 14.19 3.83 6.34
C ALA A 203 14.74 3.53 7.75
N GLU A 204 15.47 4.48 8.33
CA GLU A 204 15.94 4.37 9.72
C GLU A 204 14.77 4.30 10.70
N LEU A 205 13.75 5.14 10.54
CA LEU A 205 12.56 5.14 11.39
C LEU A 205 11.82 3.80 11.33
N ALA A 206 11.52 3.29 10.13
CA ALA A 206 10.82 2.02 9.96
C ALA A 206 11.56 0.89 10.69
N ARG A 207 12.89 0.80 10.51
CA ARG A 207 13.71 -0.24 11.13
C ARG A 207 13.83 -0.10 12.64
N ARG A 208 13.86 1.12 13.19
CA ARG A 208 13.78 1.34 14.64
C ARG A 208 12.50 0.77 15.25
N HIS A 209 11.40 0.81 14.50
CA HIS A 209 10.11 0.26 14.91
C HIS A 209 9.85 -1.19 14.43
N GLY A 210 10.79 -1.81 13.69
CA GLY A 210 10.59 -3.14 13.11
C GLY A 210 9.48 -3.19 12.05
N LEU A 211 9.24 -2.08 11.37
CA LEU A 211 8.21 -1.93 10.35
C LEU A 211 8.77 -2.12 8.95
N ARG A 212 7.86 -2.35 8.00
CA ARG A 212 8.17 -2.44 6.58
C ARG A 212 8.17 -1.07 5.90
N LEU A 213 8.76 -1.04 4.72
CA LEU A 213 8.93 0.12 3.85
C LEU A 213 8.24 -0.11 2.51
N HIS A 214 7.61 0.94 1.96
CA HIS A 214 6.96 0.89 0.66
C HIS A 214 7.13 2.19 -0.14
N THR A 215 7.36 2.10 -1.46
CA THR A 215 7.43 3.27 -2.35
C THR A 215 7.13 2.87 -3.79
N HIS A 216 6.91 3.85 -4.68
CA HIS A 216 6.86 3.60 -6.13
C HIS A 216 8.28 3.57 -6.70
N LEU A 217 8.53 2.67 -7.65
CA LEU A 217 9.81 2.66 -8.35
C LEU A 217 9.74 2.04 -9.74
N CYS A 218 10.52 2.61 -10.66
CA CYS A 218 10.69 2.15 -12.04
C CYS A 218 9.33 1.98 -12.74
N GLU A 219 8.39 2.90 -12.49
CA GLU A 219 7.08 2.90 -13.14
C GLU A 219 7.20 3.38 -14.58
N THR A 220 7.97 4.44 -14.85
CA THR A 220 8.05 5.05 -16.19
C THR A 220 9.50 5.26 -16.64
N VAL A 221 9.72 5.40 -17.95
CA VAL A 221 11.04 5.74 -18.49
C VAL A 221 11.43 7.15 -18.04
N GLU A 222 10.46 8.06 -18.00
CA GLU A 222 10.61 9.44 -17.56
C GLU A 222 11.07 9.54 -16.09
N GLU A 223 10.61 8.64 -15.21
CA GLU A 223 11.12 8.54 -13.83
C GLU A 223 12.60 8.13 -13.82
N GLN A 224 13.00 7.17 -14.67
CA GLN A 224 14.38 6.73 -14.78
C GLN A 224 15.28 7.86 -15.29
N GLU A 225 14.83 8.59 -16.31
CA GLU A 225 15.51 9.78 -16.84
C GLU A 225 15.66 10.86 -15.75
N HIS A 226 14.60 11.14 -15.00
CA HIS A 226 14.64 12.06 -13.87
C HIS A 226 15.70 11.64 -12.82
N CYS A 227 15.77 10.36 -12.48
CA CYS A 227 16.77 9.86 -11.54
C CYS A 227 18.20 10.03 -12.07
N LEU A 228 18.43 9.76 -13.36
CA LEU A 228 19.73 9.95 -13.99
C LEU A 228 20.14 11.42 -14.04
N GLU A 229 19.22 12.32 -14.39
CA GLU A 229 19.49 13.76 -14.44
C GLU A 229 19.78 14.35 -13.05
N ARG A 230 18.99 13.95 -12.05
CA ARG A 230 19.05 14.54 -10.70
C ARG A 230 20.12 13.91 -9.82
N PHE A 231 20.30 12.60 -9.91
CA PHE A 231 21.17 11.84 -9.00
C PHE A 231 22.35 11.16 -9.72
N GLY A 232 22.39 11.14 -11.05
CA GLY A 232 23.46 10.47 -11.81
C GLY A 232 23.47 8.95 -11.63
N ARG A 233 22.32 8.37 -11.26
CA ARG A 233 22.12 6.96 -10.89
C ARG A 233 20.79 6.47 -11.41
N ARG A 234 20.69 5.16 -11.64
CA ARG A 234 19.40 4.52 -11.92
C ARG A 234 18.55 4.43 -10.63
N PRO A 235 17.22 4.31 -10.71
CA PRO A 235 16.35 4.34 -9.54
C PRO A 235 16.68 3.28 -8.48
N VAL A 236 17.00 2.04 -8.89
CA VAL A 236 17.34 0.96 -7.93
C VAL A 236 18.68 1.19 -7.26
N GLU A 237 19.69 1.66 -8.01
CA GLU A 237 21.00 2.00 -7.45
C GLU A 237 20.88 3.09 -6.39
N MET A 238 20.12 4.13 -6.70
CA MET A 238 19.82 5.25 -5.81
C MET A 238 19.10 4.80 -4.54
N LEU A 239 18.06 3.98 -4.66
CA LEU A 239 17.34 3.46 -3.49
C LEU A 239 18.23 2.61 -2.58
N ASP A 240 19.12 1.78 -3.16
CA ASP A 240 20.01 0.97 -2.34
C ASP A 240 20.98 1.83 -1.52
N GLU A 241 21.55 2.89 -2.11
CA GLU A 241 22.38 3.87 -1.38
C GLU A 241 21.61 4.53 -0.22
N TRP A 242 20.29 4.68 -0.34
CA TRP A 242 19.43 5.23 0.71
C TRP A 242 18.90 4.19 1.70
N GLY A 243 19.31 2.93 1.54
CA GLY A 243 18.89 1.83 2.41
C GLY A 243 17.50 1.29 2.11
N TRP A 244 17.01 1.38 0.87
CA TRP A 244 15.68 0.92 0.44
C TRP A 244 15.70 -0.41 -0.34
N VAL A 245 16.73 -1.23 -0.12
CA VAL A 245 16.83 -2.60 -0.65
C VAL A 245 16.97 -3.56 0.52
N GLY A 246 16.02 -4.47 0.69
CA GLY A 246 15.91 -5.37 1.85
C GLY A 246 14.61 -6.16 1.88
N ASP A 247 14.54 -7.19 2.72
CA ASP A 247 13.37 -8.08 2.91
C ASP A 247 12.22 -7.40 3.68
N ASP A 248 12.48 -6.21 4.22
CA ASP A 248 11.55 -5.28 4.83
C ASP A 248 10.91 -4.31 3.81
N VAL A 249 11.31 -4.34 2.54
CA VAL A 249 10.85 -3.40 1.50
C VAL A 249 9.98 -4.09 0.45
N TRP A 250 8.94 -3.40 -0.03
CA TRP A 250 8.31 -3.74 -1.32
C TRP A 250 8.05 -2.50 -2.18
N LEU A 251 8.22 -2.63 -3.49
CA LEU A 251 8.14 -1.55 -4.47
C LEU A 251 6.89 -1.69 -5.34
N ALA A 252 6.16 -0.61 -5.59
CA ALA A 252 5.10 -0.62 -6.59
C ALA A 252 5.66 -0.52 -8.01
N HIS A 253 5.00 -1.20 -8.95
CA HIS A 253 5.29 -1.23 -10.39
C HIS A 253 6.48 -2.10 -10.81
N GLY A 254 7.71 -1.56 -10.75
CA GLY A 254 8.92 -2.28 -11.15
C GLY A 254 8.98 -2.65 -12.65
N ILE A 255 8.46 -1.79 -13.54
CA ILE A 255 8.37 -2.06 -14.99
C ILE A 255 9.75 -1.97 -15.64
N HIS A 256 10.51 -0.91 -15.33
CA HIS A 256 11.78 -0.60 -16.00
C HIS A 256 13.01 -1.03 -15.18
N ILE A 257 12.89 -2.18 -14.49
CA ILE A 257 13.99 -2.81 -13.74
C ILE A 257 14.79 -3.68 -14.71
N ASP A 258 16.11 -3.47 -14.79
CA ASP A 258 16.99 -4.32 -15.60
C ASP A 258 17.37 -5.65 -14.91
N ASP A 259 18.00 -6.56 -15.65
CA ASP A 259 18.37 -7.89 -15.13
C ASP A 259 19.30 -7.82 -13.89
N GLY A 260 20.19 -6.83 -13.85
CA GLY A 260 21.14 -6.64 -12.75
C GLY A 260 20.46 -6.09 -11.49
N GLU A 261 19.59 -5.10 -11.68
CA GLU A 261 18.73 -4.55 -10.64
C GLU A 261 17.77 -5.61 -10.08
N MET A 262 17.17 -6.43 -10.95
CA MET A 262 16.29 -7.53 -10.56
C MET A 262 17.04 -8.57 -9.72
N ALA A 263 18.26 -8.94 -10.11
CA ALA A 263 19.09 -9.87 -9.34
C ALA A 263 19.47 -9.31 -7.96
N ARG A 264 19.74 -8.00 -7.88
CA ARG A 264 20.03 -7.30 -6.63
C ARG A 264 18.83 -7.29 -5.69
N LEU A 265 17.67 -6.89 -6.18
CA LEU A 265 16.41 -6.89 -5.42
C LEU A 265 16.04 -8.31 -4.96
N GLY A 266 16.16 -9.30 -5.85
CA GLY A 266 15.90 -10.71 -5.53
C GLY A 266 16.85 -11.28 -4.47
N THR A 267 18.13 -10.91 -4.51
CA THR A 267 19.12 -11.32 -3.48
C THR A 267 18.79 -10.71 -2.12
N ALA A 268 18.29 -9.47 -2.10
CA ALA A 268 17.91 -8.78 -0.87
C ALA A 268 16.55 -9.21 -0.30
N GLY A 269 15.72 -9.89 -1.09
CA GLY A 269 14.36 -10.26 -0.71
C GLY A 269 13.34 -9.12 -0.86
N THR A 270 13.68 -8.06 -1.61
CA THR A 270 12.77 -6.94 -1.86
C THR A 270 11.56 -7.40 -2.68
N GLY A 271 10.35 -7.11 -2.20
CA GLY A 271 9.11 -7.41 -2.91
C GLY A 271 8.81 -6.44 -4.05
N VAL A 272 8.04 -6.89 -5.04
CA VAL A 272 7.49 -6.03 -6.10
C VAL A 272 5.98 -6.26 -6.21
N ALA A 273 5.21 -5.17 -6.10
CA ALA A 273 3.78 -5.13 -6.34
C ALA A 273 3.53 -4.81 -7.82
N HIS A 274 3.22 -5.84 -8.60
CA HIS A 274 2.89 -5.67 -10.02
C HIS A 274 1.46 -5.10 -10.18
N CYS A 275 1.35 -3.95 -10.85
CA CYS A 275 0.10 -3.18 -10.99
C CYS A 275 -0.37 -3.08 -12.47
N PRO A 276 -0.65 -4.20 -13.16
CA PRO A 276 -0.80 -4.23 -14.62
C PRO A 276 -1.93 -3.33 -15.15
N SER A 277 -3.05 -3.24 -14.43
CA SER A 277 -4.17 -2.36 -14.81
C SER A 277 -3.78 -0.88 -14.75
N SER A 278 -2.97 -0.47 -13.77
CA SER A 278 -2.45 0.91 -13.71
C SER A 278 -1.44 1.13 -14.83
N ASN A 279 -0.48 0.21 -14.97
CA ASN A 279 0.58 0.30 -15.96
C ASN A 279 0.02 0.47 -17.39
N ALA A 280 -1.03 -0.30 -17.73
CA ALA A 280 -1.72 -0.19 -19.00
C ALA A 280 -2.47 1.15 -19.17
N ARG A 281 -3.08 1.68 -18.09
CA ARG A 281 -3.85 2.94 -18.13
C ARG A 281 -2.95 4.14 -18.43
N VAL A 282 -1.78 4.20 -17.81
CA VAL A 282 -0.84 5.33 -17.96
C VAL A 282 0.18 5.14 -19.08
N ALA A 283 0.04 4.07 -19.87
CA ALA A 283 0.97 3.69 -20.95
C ALA A 283 2.43 3.55 -20.47
N ALA A 284 2.62 3.10 -19.24
CA ALA A 284 3.92 2.98 -18.59
C ALA A 284 4.73 1.76 -19.07
N GLY A 285 4.05 0.73 -19.58
CA GLY A 285 4.62 -0.53 -20.03
C GLY A 285 3.89 -1.74 -19.45
N MET A 286 4.41 -2.94 -19.66
CA MET A 286 3.96 -4.16 -18.98
C MET A 286 5.16 -4.93 -18.44
#